data_AF-A0A667YR80-F1
#
_entry.id   AF-A0A667YR80-F1
#
_cell.length_a   1.000
_cell.length_b   1.000
_cell.length_c   1.000
_cell.angle_alpha   90.00
_cell.angle_beta   90.00
_cell.angle_gamma   90.00
#
_symmetry.space_group_name_H-M   'P 1'
#
loop_
_entity.id
_entity.type
_entity.pdbx_description
1 polymer ?
#
loop_
_entity_poly.entity_id
_entity_poly.type
_entity_poly.pdbx_seq_one_letter_code
_entity_poly.pdbx_strand_id
1 'polypeptide(L)'
;MPELRLLQSLLDTKCVYILDCWSDVFIWIGRKSPRLVRAAALKLGQEICSMLHRPKHACVTRNLEGTECQVFKSKFKNWDDVLKVDYTRAAETVQQNDNLQGKVKKDAEQKGQMKADLTALFLPRQPPMPLTEAEQMMEEWNEDLDGMEGFVLEGKKFARLPEEEFGHFYTQDCYVFLCRYWVPVEYEGDEKKKGQGGGEGGEEEEEEDKQPEEDFQCVVYFWQGRQASNMGWLTFTFSLQKKFESLFPGKLEVVRMTQQQENLKFLSHFKRKFIIHKGKRKQKTDSAQPSLYHIRTNGSALCTRTIQIGTDSSNLNSEFCFILKVPFESTDNQGIVYTWVGRAADPDEAKLAEDIMNSMFDDTYSKQVINEGEEPENFFWVGIGCQKPYDEDADYMKYARLFRCSNEKGYFSVSEKCSDFCQDDLADDDIMLLDNGKEVIMRIYLKHFYIKSHTFSLQVYIQHMRSKDAEHPRKLRLVRKGNEPHCFTRCFHAWGAFKTPPS
;
A
#
# COMPACT_ATOMS: atom_id res chain seq x y z
N MET A 1 -35.75 21.95 -14.92
CA MET A 1 -34.77 20.88 -15.18
C MET A 1 -35.41 19.88 -16.14
N PRO A 2 -35.19 19.97 -17.47
CA PRO A 2 -35.69 18.98 -18.42
C PRO A 2 -34.81 17.71 -18.35
N GLU A 3 -35.43 16.53 -18.30
CA GLU A 3 -34.83 15.18 -18.15
C GLU A 3 -34.15 14.91 -16.79
N LEU A 4 -34.93 14.52 -15.77
CA LEU A 4 -34.54 14.11 -14.40
C LEU A 4 -33.46 12.98 -14.32
N ARG A 5 -32.27 13.18 -14.88
CA ARG A 5 -31.16 12.23 -14.86
C ARG A 5 -29.95 12.89 -14.24
N LEU A 6 -29.33 12.21 -13.29
CA LEU A 6 -28.13 12.69 -12.62
C LEU A 6 -26.94 12.62 -13.59
N LEU A 7 -26.16 13.68 -13.68
CA LEU A 7 -24.92 13.76 -14.48
C LEU A 7 -23.74 13.93 -13.52
N GLN A 8 -22.59 13.33 -13.84
CA GLN A 8 -21.37 13.48 -13.03
C GLN A 8 -20.99 14.95 -12.85
N SER A 9 -21.24 15.79 -13.86
CA SER A 9 -20.97 17.24 -13.82
C SER A 9 -21.76 18.00 -12.75
N LEU A 10 -22.73 17.38 -12.08
CA LEU A 10 -23.45 17.97 -10.96
C LEU A 10 -22.63 17.92 -9.66
N LEU A 11 -21.58 17.11 -9.61
CA LEU A 11 -20.74 16.91 -8.44
C LEU A 11 -19.51 17.82 -8.52
N ASP A 12 -19.52 18.91 -7.76
CA ASP A 12 -18.37 19.80 -7.59
C ASP A 12 -17.41 19.27 -6.53
N THR A 13 -16.13 19.17 -6.86
CA THR A 13 -15.03 18.78 -5.97
C THR A 13 -14.97 19.59 -4.66
N LYS A 14 -15.49 20.82 -4.63
CA LYS A 14 -15.53 21.67 -3.43
C LYS A 14 -16.73 21.40 -2.51
N CYS A 15 -17.63 20.52 -2.91
CA CYS A 15 -18.90 20.28 -2.23
C CYS A 15 -19.03 18.83 -1.77
N VAL A 16 -20.06 18.56 -0.98
CA VAL A 16 -20.48 17.22 -0.56
C VAL A 16 -21.94 17.06 -0.96
N TYR A 17 -22.29 15.88 -1.47
CA TYR A 17 -23.62 15.60 -2.00
C TYR A 17 -24.19 14.34 -1.36
N ILE A 18 -25.49 14.36 -1.06
CA ILE A 18 -26.23 13.19 -0.59
C ILE A 18 -27.19 12.78 -1.71
N LEU A 19 -27.05 11.54 -2.15
CA LEU A 19 -27.93 10.92 -3.13
C LEU A 19 -28.81 9.89 -2.44
N ASP A 20 -30.09 10.21 -2.31
CA ASP A 20 -31.09 9.35 -1.70
C ASP A 20 -31.79 8.47 -2.77
N CYS A 21 -31.56 7.15 -2.71
CA CYS A 21 -32.19 6.16 -3.59
C CYS A 21 -33.30 5.33 -2.91
N TRP A 22 -33.85 5.80 -1.78
CA TRP A 22 -34.79 5.07 -0.91
C TRP A 22 -34.20 3.82 -0.23
N SER A 23 -33.74 2.82 -0.99
CA SER A 23 -33.04 1.63 -0.46
C SER A 23 -31.60 1.91 -0.05
N ASP A 24 -30.94 2.86 -0.70
CA ASP A 24 -29.53 3.16 -0.47
C ASP A 24 -29.34 4.67 -0.38
N VAL A 25 -28.60 5.14 0.61
CA VAL A 25 -28.23 6.55 0.75
C VAL A 25 -26.73 6.66 0.47
N PHE A 26 -26.35 7.44 -0.53
CA PHE A 26 -24.95 7.64 -0.88
C PHE A 26 -24.48 9.03 -0.47
N ILE A 27 -23.29 9.11 0.12
CA ILE A 27 -22.66 10.38 0.49
C ILE A 27 -21.43 10.53 -0.37
N TRP A 28 -21.46 11.45 -1.33
CA TRP A 28 -20.32 11.76 -2.19
C TRP A 28 -19.55 12.95 -1.64
N ILE A 29 -18.26 12.75 -1.38
CA ILE A 29 -17.38 13.75 -0.75
C ILE A 29 -16.37 14.23 -1.79
N GLY A 30 -16.47 15.51 -2.15
CA GLY A 30 -15.52 16.16 -3.04
C GLY A 30 -14.15 16.33 -2.40
N ARG A 31 -13.08 16.13 -3.17
CA ARG A 31 -11.67 16.19 -2.75
C ARG A 31 -11.29 17.53 -2.13
N LYS A 32 -11.88 18.63 -2.59
CA LYS A 32 -11.65 20.00 -2.11
C LYS A 32 -12.72 20.51 -1.14
N SER A 33 -13.62 19.63 -0.68
CA SER A 33 -14.71 20.05 0.20
C SER A 33 -14.22 20.38 1.63
N PRO A 34 -14.80 21.39 2.33
CA PRO A 34 -14.37 21.75 3.69
C PRO A 34 -14.66 20.65 4.73
N ARG A 35 -13.74 20.42 5.67
CA ARG A 35 -13.82 19.37 6.73
C ARG A 35 -15.16 19.35 7.47
N LEU A 36 -15.63 20.53 7.88
CA LEU A 36 -16.86 20.68 8.66
C LEU A 36 -18.10 20.29 7.82
N VAL A 37 -18.08 20.53 6.50
CA VAL A 37 -19.13 20.12 5.57
C VAL A 37 -19.11 18.62 5.32
N ARG A 38 -17.93 17.98 5.27
CA ARG A 38 -17.79 16.51 5.17
C ARG A 38 -18.41 15.82 6.39
N ALA A 39 -18.07 16.30 7.59
CA ALA A 39 -18.61 15.76 8.84
C ALA A 39 -20.13 15.96 8.93
N ALA A 40 -20.62 17.16 8.60
CA ALA A 40 -22.06 17.46 8.58
C ALA A 40 -22.83 16.57 7.58
N ALA A 41 -22.28 16.33 6.39
CA ALA A 41 -22.92 15.49 5.39
C ALA A 41 -22.95 14.00 5.78
N LEU A 42 -21.92 13.50 6.45
CA LEU A 42 -21.90 12.14 7.01
C LEU A 42 -23.04 11.96 8.02
N LYS A 43 -23.16 12.89 8.97
CA LYS A 43 -24.23 12.91 9.97
C LYS A 43 -25.61 13.00 9.32
N LEU A 44 -25.78 13.97 8.42
CA LEU A 44 -27.06 14.19 7.73
C LEU A 44 -27.47 12.97 6.89
N GLY A 45 -26.54 12.27 6.25
CA GLY A 45 -26.85 11.07 5.48
C GLY A 45 -27.30 9.89 6.35
N GLN A 46 -26.74 9.75 7.56
CA GLN A 46 -27.22 8.77 8.56
C GLN A 46 -28.62 9.15 9.06
N GLU A 47 -28.85 10.41 9.42
CA GLU A 47 -30.16 10.89 9.89
C GLU A 47 -31.25 10.71 8.82
N ILE A 48 -30.97 11.06 7.56
CA ILE A 48 -31.89 10.86 6.43
C ILE A 48 -32.25 9.37 6.23
N CYS A 49 -31.31 8.47 6.51
CA CYS A 49 -31.55 7.04 6.45
C CYS A 49 -32.46 6.56 7.60
N SER A 50 -32.27 7.09 8.80
CA SER A 50 -33.01 6.69 10.01
C SER A 50 -34.39 7.34 10.15
N MET A 51 -34.55 8.60 9.73
CA MET A 51 -35.79 9.38 9.92
C MET A 51 -36.91 9.02 8.94
N LEU A 52 -36.56 8.47 7.77
CA LEU A 52 -37.52 8.16 6.71
C LEU A 52 -37.90 6.67 6.73
N HIS A 53 -39.15 6.36 6.42
CA HIS A 53 -39.60 4.96 6.31
C HIS A 53 -38.89 4.24 5.16
N ARG A 54 -37.99 3.31 5.51
CA ARG A 54 -37.13 2.56 4.58
C ARG A 54 -37.10 1.05 4.89
N PRO A 55 -36.69 0.20 3.94
CA PRO A 55 -36.46 -1.22 4.20
C PRO A 55 -35.35 -1.46 5.25
N LYS A 56 -35.46 -2.56 6.02
CA LYS A 56 -34.46 -2.93 7.06
C LYS A 56 -33.03 -3.11 6.54
N HIS A 57 -32.85 -3.31 5.24
CA HIS A 57 -31.54 -3.48 4.61
C HIS A 57 -30.98 -2.18 4.04
N ALA A 58 -31.64 -1.03 4.28
CA ALA A 58 -31.15 0.24 3.78
C ALA A 58 -29.81 0.59 4.42
N CYS A 59 -28.85 1.00 3.58
CA CYS A 59 -27.50 1.30 4.04
C CYS A 59 -27.04 2.67 3.57
N VAL A 60 -26.14 3.25 4.36
CA VAL A 60 -25.46 4.51 4.02
C VAL A 60 -24.07 4.16 3.49
N THR A 61 -23.76 4.59 2.28
CA THR A 61 -22.48 4.29 1.61
C THR A 61 -21.73 5.57 1.31
N ARG A 62 -20.52 5.68 1.88
CA ARG A 62 -19.60 6.80 1.62
C ARG A 62 -18.85 6.58 0.30
N ASN A 63 -18.81 7.61 -0.54
CA ASN A 63 -18.05 7.67 -1.79
C ASN A 63 -17.13 8.88 -1.76
N LEU A 64 -15.83 8.65 -1.93
CA LEU A 64 -14.86 9.73 -2.12
C LEU A 64 -14.73 10.02 -3.61
N GLU A 65 -14.55 11.29 -3.98
CA GLU A 65 -14.30 11.70 -5.36
C GLU A 65 -13.11 10.94 -5.96
N GLY A 66 -13.38 10.21 -7.05
CA GLY A 66 -12.40 9.37 -7.76
C GLY A 66 -12.30 7.92 -7.28
N THR A 67 -12.96 7.55 -6.18
CA THR A 67 -13.03 6.16 -5.69
C THR A 67 -14.48 5.69 -5.50
N GLU A 68 -15.41 6.22 -6.29
CA GLU A 68 -16.83 5.92 -6.10
C GLU A 68 -17.14 4.45 -6.45
N CYS A 69 -18.08 3.85 -5.72
CA CYS A 69 -18.50 2.49 -5.94
C CYS A 69 -19.38 2.37 -7.21
N GLN A 70 -19.36 1.21 -7.86
CA GLN A 70 -20.12 1.00 -9.11
C GLN A 70 -21.62 1.20 -8.94
N VAL A 71 -22.16 0.89 -7.76
CA VAL A 71 -23.59 1.10 -7.45
C VAL A 71 -23.94 2.59 -7.46
N PHE A 72 -23.07 3.45 -6.92
CA PHE A 72 -23.24 4.90 -6.97
C PHE A 72 -23.15 5.42 -8.40
N LYS A 73 -22.11 5.01 -9.14
CA LYS A 73 -21.90 5.40 -10.55
C LYS A 73 -23.09 5.04 -11.44
N SER A 74 -23.70 3.87 -11.20
CA SER A 74 -24.88 3.42 -11.95
C SER A 74 -26.10 4.35 -11.86
N LYS A 75 -26.15 5.25 -10.87
CA LYS A 75 -27.25 6.22 -10.69
C LYS A 75 -27.12 7.45 -11.59
N PHE A 76 -25.98 7.62 -12.24
CA PHE A 76 -25.69 8.76 -13.11
C PHE A 76 -25.61 8.31 -14.57
N LYS A 77 -26.07 9.18 -15.49
CA LYS A 77 -25.99 8.95 -16.93
C LYS A 77 -24.56 9.23 -17.40
N ASN A 78 -24.01 8.31 -18.19
CA ASN A 78 -22.68 8.43 -18.81
C ASN A 78 -21.58 8.70 -17.77
N TRP A 79 -21.64 8.02 -16.62
CA TRP A 79 -20.54 8.01 -15.67
C TRP A 79 -19.42 7.14 -16.22
N ASP A 80 -18.63 7.72 -17.12
CA ASP A 80 -17.53 7.06 -17.81
C ASP A 80 -16.26 7.22 -16.97
N ASP A 81 -15.79 6.13 -16.34
CA ASP A 81 -14.52 6.11 -15.61
C ASP A 81 -13.28 6.23 -16.51
N VAL A 82 -13.44 6.45 -17.82
CA VAL A 82 -12.35 6.36 -18.79
C VAL A 82 -12.54 7.35 -19.94
N LEU A 83 -11.47 8.08 -20.21
CA LEU A 83 -11.07 8.68 -21.49
C LEU A 83 -11.79 8.07 -22.71
N LYS A 84 -12.41 8.92 -23.53
CA LYS A 84 -13.03 8.56 -24.81
C LYS A 84 -12.08 7.75 -25.69
N VAL A 85 -12.35 6.45 -25.83
CA VAL A 85 -11.93 5.66 -26.98
C VAL A 85 -13.15 4.86 -27.45
N ASP A 86 -13.78 5.34 -28.51
CA ASP A 86 -14.95 4.74 -29.15
C ASP A 86 -14.59 3.40 -29.82
N TYR A 87 -15.06 2.28 -29.27
CA TYR A 87 -14.91 0.94 -29.86
C TYR A 87 -16.14 0.44 -30.64
N THR A 88 -17.19 1.26 -30.80
CA THR A 88 -18.44 0.84 -31.46
C THR A 88 -18.37 0.73 -32.97
N ARG A 89 -17.26 1.08 -33.64
CA ARG A 89 -17.11 0.89 -35.10
C ARG A 89 -16.59 -0.48 -35.54
N ALA A 90 -16.14 -1.34 -34.62
CA ALA A 90 -15.60 -2.66 -34.98
C ALA A 90 -16.57 -3.83 -34.76
N ALA A 91 -17.66 -3.63 -34.00
CA ALA A 91 -18.60 -4.70 -33.68
C ALA A 91 -19.61 -4.99 -34.81
N GLU A 92 -19.97 -3.98 -35.62
CA GLU A 92 -20.94 -4.14 -36.71
C GLU A 92 -20.35 -4.84 -37.94
N THR A 93 -19.03 -4.80 -38.13
CA THR A 93 -18.34 -5.41 -39.27
C THR A 93 -18.17 -6.93 -39.14
N VAL A 94 -18.42 -7.50 -37.96
CA VAL A 94 -18.23 -8.95 -37.69
C VAL A 94 -19.52 -9.76 -37.87
N GLN A 95 -20.69 -9.11 -37.94
CA GLN A 95 -21.98 -9.80 -38.09
C GLN A 95 -22.34 -10.21 -39.53
N GLN A 96 -21.51 -9.91 -40.53
CA GLN A 96 -21.84 -10.13 -41.95
C GLN A 96 -21.19 -11.34 -42.63
N ASN A 97 -20.62 -12.30 -41.88
CA ASN A 97 -20.20 -13.59 -42.47
C ASN A 97 -21.14 -14.72 -42.05
N ASP A 98 -22.25 -14.80 -42.78
CA ASP A 98 -23.12 -15.98 -42.87
C ASP A 98 -22.35 -17.19 -43.43
N ASN A 99 -22.53 -18.36 -42.79
CA ASN A 99 -22.45 -19.74 -43.36
C ASN A 99 -21.80 -20.82 -42.48
N LEU A 100 -21.99 -20.83 -41.16
CA LEU A 100 -21.70 -22.03 -40.33
C LEU A 100 -22.83 -22.33 -39.33
N GLN A 101 -24.07 -22.31 -39.80
CA GLN A 101 -25.22 -22.84 -39.05
C GLN A 101 -25.25 -24.37 -39.14
N GLY A 102 -24.78 -25.07 -38.10
CA GLY A 102 -25.05 -26.51 -37.99
C GLY A 102 -24.22 -27.27 -36.96
N LYS A 103 -23.03 -26.79 -36.58
CA LYS A 103 -22.16 -27.48 -35.61
C LYS A 103 -21.99 -26.78 -34.27
N VAL A 104 -22.30 -25.49 -34.16
CA VAL A 104 -22.08 -24.71 -32.92
C VAL A 104 -23.18 -24.91 -31.86
N LYS A 105 -24.35 -25.45 -32.23
CA LYS A 105 -25.45 -25.66 -31.27
C LYS A 105 -25.33 -26.95 -30.43
N LYS A 106 -24.45 -27.89 -30.78
CA LYS A 106 -24.29 -29.14 -30.03
C LYS A 106 -23.15 -29.12 -29.00
N ASP A 107 -22.25 -28.15 -29.11
CA ASP A 107 -21.14 -27.96 -28.17
C ASP A 107 -21.49 -26.99 -27.01
N ALA A 108 -22.66 -26.33 -27.07
CA ALA A 108 -23.12 -25.42 -26.01
C ALA A 108 -23.71 -26.15 -24.78
N GLU A 109 -24.02 -27.44 -24.90
CA GLU A 109 -24.69 -28.23 -23.84
C GLU A 109 -23.80 -29.35 -23.24
N GLN A 110 -22.54 -29.48 -23.68
CA GLN A 110 -21.60 -30.44 -23.09
C GLN A 110 -20.31 -29.77 -22.62
N LYS A 111 -20.16 -29.74 -21.28
CA LYS A 111 -18.93 -29.56 -20.49
C LYS A 111 -18.48 -28.13 -20.18
N GLY A 112 -18.86 -27.66 -18.98
CA GLY A 112 -17.95 -27.08 -17.98
C GLY A 112 -16.84 -26.15 -18.50
N GLN A 113 -17.19 -25.03 -19.13
CA GLN A 113 -16.22 -23.99 -19.42
C GLN A 113 -15.72 -23.40 -18.09
N MET A 114 -14.43 -23.62 -17.79
CA MET A 114 -13.71 -22.86 -16.76
C MET A 114 -14.00 -21.37 -16.96
N LYS A 115 -14.73 -20.74 -16.04
CA LYS A 115 -14.90 -19.28 -16.02
C LYS A 115 -13.53 -18.67 -15.74
N ALA A 116 -12.81 -18.23 -16.76
CA ALA A 116 -11.54 -17.53 -16.55
C ALA A 116 -11.78 -16.03 -16.38
N ASP A 117 -11.32 -15.44 -15.28
CA ASP A 117 -11.33 -13.98 -15.07
C ASP A 117 -9.94 -13.41 -15.38
N LEU A 118 -9.83 -12.72 -16.50
CA LEU A 118 -8.59 -12.10 -16.99
C LEU A 118 -8.61 -10.57 -16.89
N THR A 119 -9.63 -10.00 -16.24
CA THR A 119 -9.92 -8.55 -16.31
C THR A 119 -8.71 -7.70 -15.91
N ALA A 120 -7.98 -8.11 -14.87
CA ALA A 120 -6.80 -7.40 -14.37
C ALA A 120 -5.70 -7.18 -15.43
N LEU A 121 -5.55 -8.08 -16.40
CA LEU A 121 -4.53 -7.98 -17.45
C LEU A 121 -4.76 -6.79 -18.39
N PHE A 122 -6.01 -6.33 -18.52
CA PHE A 122 -6.41 -5.30 -19.47
C PHE A 122 -6.62 -3.93 -18.84
N LEU A 123 -6.74 -3.89 -17.50
CA LEU A 123 -6.83 -2.65 -16.76
C LEU A 123 -5.55 -1.82 -16.97
N PRO A 124 -5.67 -0.49 -17.06
CA PRO A 124 -4.50 0.37 -17.10
C PRO A 124 -3.72 0.24 -15.78
N ARG A 125 -2.39 0.39 -15.86
CA ARG A 125 -1.55 0.50 -14.67
C ARG A 125 -2.05 1.69 -13.85
N GLN A 126 -2.22 1.51 -12.55
CA GLN A 126 -2.54 2.62 -11.67
C GLN A 126 -1.40 3.65 -11.69
N PRO A 127 -1.69 4.95 -11.90
CA PRO A 127 -0.67 5.97 -11.83
C PRO A 127 -0.09 6.05 -10.41
N PRO A 128 1.18 6.43 -10.26
CA PRO A 128 1.72 6.74 -8.94
C PRO A 128 0.96 7.92 -8.32
N MET A 129 0.84 7.92 -7.00
CA MET A 129 0.28 9.03 -6.24
C MET A 129 1.24 10.23 -6.30
N PRO A 130 0.77 11.43 -6.68
CA PRO A 130 1.60 12.63 -6.67
C PRO A 130 2.12 12.94 -5.25
N LEU A 131 3.30 13.54 -5.16
CA LEU A 131 3.91 13.92 -3.87
C LEU A 131 2.97 14.78 -3.02
N THR A 132 2.34 15.80 -3.62
CA THR A 132 1.40 16.69 -2.91
C THR A 132 0.18 15.96 -2.34
N GLU A 133 -0.30 14.92 -3.04
CA GLU A 133 -1.42 14.10 -2.54
C GLU A 133 -0.95 13.21 -1.38
N ALA A 134 0.24 12.63 -1.49
CA ALA A 134 0.84 11.84 -0.43
C ALA A 134 1.12 12.67 0.84
N GLU A 135 1.60 13.91 0.69
CA GLU A 135 1.83 14.87 1.78
C GLU A 135 0.51 15.26 2.46
N GLN A 136 -0.51 15.61 1.68
CA GLN A 136 -1.83 15.92 2.23
C GLN A 136 -2.41 14.74 3.04
N MET A 137 -2.34 13.52 2.50
CA MET A 137 -2.81 12.33 3.23
C MET A 137 -2.00 12.07 4.51
N MET A 138 -0.70 12.33 4.46
CA MET A 138 0.17 12.21 5.64
C MET A 138 -0.19 13.24 6.70
N GLU A 139 -0.44 14.49 6.33
CA GLU A 139 -0.91 15.54 7.24
C GLU A 139 -2.26 15.16 7.85
N GLU A 140 -3.26 14.83 7.03
CA GLU A 140 -4.60 14.46 7.49
C GLU A 140 -4.58 13.30 8.49
N TRP A 141 -3.82 12.23 8.21
CA TRP A 141 -3.76 11.08 9.13
C TRP A 141 -2.98 11.34 10.41
N ASN A 142 -1.99 12.25 10.38
CA ASN A 142 -1.26 12.65 11.58
C ASN A 142 -2.00 13.70 12.41
N GLU A 143 -2.87 14.52 11.81
CA GLU A 143 -3.79 15.39 12.55
C GLU A 143 -4.76 14.59 13.43
N ASP A 144 -5.25 13.46 12.91
CA ASP A 144 -6.16 12.59 13.65
C ASP A 144 -5.43 11.74 14.71
N LEU A 145 -4.09 11.68 14.72
CA LEU A 145 -3.31 10.86 15.66
C LEU A 145 -3.10 11.63 16.98
N ASP A 146 -3.82 11.21 18.01
CA ASP A 146 -3.71 11.76 19.36
C ASP A 146 -2.50 11.20 20.13
N GLY A 147 -2.16 9.93 19.91
CA GLY A 147 -0.99 9.32 20.56
C GLY A 147 -0.55 8.01 19.92
N MET A 148 0.75 7.72 20.02
CA MET A 148 1.36 6.48 19.51
C MET A 148 2.34 5.89 20.52
N GLU A 149 2.07 4.66 20.97
CA GLU A 149 2.94 3.90 21.86
C GLU A 149 3.54 2.69 21.14
N GLY A 150 4.87 2.60 21.13
CA GLY A 150 5.61 1.51 20.51
C GLY A 150 6.05 0.43 21.51
N PHE A 151 6.03 -0.82 21.08
CA PHE A 151 6.54 -1.98 21.81
C PHE A 151 7.33 -2.90 20.88
N VAL A 152 8.34 -3.57 21.41
CA VAL A 152 9.17 -4.55 20.68
C VAL A 152 9.26 -5.85 21.47
N LEU A 153 9.25 -6.98 20.75
CA LEU A 153 9.36 -8.30 21.36
C LEU A 153 10.81 -8.56 21.82
N GLU A 154 11.06 -8.45 23.12
CA GLU A 154 12.34 -8.80 23.73
C GLU A 154 12.22 -10.13 24.49
N GLY A 155 12.88 -11.16 23.97
CA GLY A 155 12.82 -12.52 24.54
C GLY A 155 11.41 -13.12 24.42
N LYS A 156 10.64 -13.12 25.51
CA LYS A 156 9.28 -13.69 25.58
C LYS A 156 8.20 -12.67 25.93
N LYS A 157 8.53 -11.38 25.99
CA LYS A 157 7.60 -10.31 26.38
C LYS A 157 7.79 -9.09 25.50
N PHE A 158 6.71 -8.33 25.29
CA PHE A 158 6.81 -7.02 24.67
C PHE A 158 7.27 -5.99 25.71
N ALA A 159 8.34 -5.28 25.38
CA ALA A 159 8.86 -4.15 26.15
C ALA A 159 8.55 -2.84 25.40
N ARG A 160 8.44 -1.73 26.14
CA ARG A 160 8.22 -0.42 25.53
C ARG A 160 9.42 -0.07 24.64
N LEU A 161 9.12 0.37 23.42
CA LEU A 161 10.11 0.87 22.47
C LEU A 161 10.34 2.36 22.79
N PRO A 162 11.60 2.82 22.93
CA PRO A 162 11.90 4.23 23.08
C PRO A 162 11.42 5.04 21.86
N GLU A 163 10.96 6.26 22.06
CA GLU A 163 10.37 7.11 21.01
C GLU A 163 11.43 7.56 19.99
N GLU A 164 12.68 7.71 20.43
CA GLU A 164 13.83 7.98 19.57
C GLU A 164 14.12 6.84 18.56
N GLU A 165 13.61 5.64 18.81
CA GLU A 165 13.73 4.51 17.89
C GLU A 165 12.49 4.31 17.00
N PHE A 166 11.50 5.21 17.07
CA PHE A 166 10.35 5.13 16.17
C PHE A 166 10.80 5.33 14.73
N GLY A 167 10.32 4.44 13.85
CA GLY A 167 10.79 4.38 12.46
C GLY A 167 11.93 3.38 12.23
N HIS A 168 12.56 2.84 13.29
CA HIS A 168 13.61 1.83 13.18
C HIS A 168 13.08 0.41 13.44
N PHE A 169 13.10 -0.41 12.39
CA PHE A 169 12.61 -1.79 12.40
C PHE A 169 13.74 -2.77 12.09
N TYR A 170 13.68 -3.98 12.66
CA TYR A 170 14.70 -5.01 12.45
C TYR A 170 14.08 -6.27 11.84
N THR A 171 14.75 -6.87 10.85
CA THR A 171 14.20 -8.01 10.08
C THR A 171 13.88 -9.23 10.94
N GLN A 172 14.51 -9.40 12.11
CA GLN A 172 14.31 -10.56 12.99
C GLN A 172 13.36 -10.30 14.16
N ASP A 173 12.82 -9.08 14.29
CA ASP A 173 11.99 -8.69 15.43
C ASP A 173 10.52 -8.45 15.04
N CYS A 174 9.68 -8.36 16.08
CA CYS A 174 8.27 -8.03 15.97
C CYS A 174 8.00 -6.77 16.79
N TYR A 175 7.21 -5.86 16.21
CA TYR A 175 6.86 -4.58 16.81
C TYR A 175 5.35 -4.46 16.92
N VAL A 176 4.90 -3.72 17.92
CA VAL A 176 3.50 -3.40 18.15
C VAL A 176 3.40 -1.90 18.39
N PHE A 177 2.56 -1.21 17.62
CA PHE A 177 2.25 0.19 17.84
C PHE A 177 0.77 0.31 18.19
N LEU A 178 0.47 0.89 19.34
CA LEU A 178 -0.88 1.28 19.73
C LEU A 178 -1.06 2.75 19.35
N CYS A 179 -1.88 3.02 18.34
CA CYS A 179 -2.22 4.37 17.90
C CYS A 179 -3.63 4.72 18.36
N ARG A 180 -3.77 5.85 19.06
CA ARG A 180 -5.06 6.44 19.40
C ARG A 180 -5.39 7.52 18.38
N TYR A 181 -6.51 7.38 17.70
CA TYR A 181 -7.01 8.37 16.77
C TYR A 181 -8.23 9.05 17.33
N TRP A 182 -8.30 10.36 17.18
CA TRP A 182 -9.49 11.13 17.47
C TRP A 182 -10.60 10.78 16.47
N VAL A 183 -11.82 10.60 16.99
CA VAL A 183 -13.02 10.35 16.18
C VAL A 183 -14.06 11.42 16.55
N PRO A 184 -14.59 12.17 15.57
CA PRO A 184 -15.69 13.10 15.84
C PRO A 184 -16.89 12.35 16.40
N VAL A 185 -17.45 12.85 17.51
CA VAL A 185 -18.51 12.16 18.24
C VAL A 185 -19.85 12.32 17.54
N GLU A 186 -20.47 11.18 17.27
CA GLU A 186 -21.87 11.10 16.87
C GLU A 186 -22.72 11.43 18.11
N TYR A 187 -23.21 12.66 18.22
CA TYR A 187 -24.27 12.96 19.18
C TYR A 187 -25.53 12.21 18.75
N GLU A 188 -25.83 11.09 19.42
CA GLU A 188 -27.21 10.58 19.47
C GLU A 188 -28.05 11.70 20.06
N GLY A 189 -28.93 12.27 19.23
CA GLY A 189 -29.84 13.31 19.66
C GLY A 189 -30.65 12.83 20.84
N ASP A 190 -30.63 13.63 21.89
CA ASP A 190 -31.53 13.63 23.04
C ASP A 190 -33.00 13.58 22.56
N GLU A 191 -33.51 12.41 22.20
CA GLU A 191 -34.95 12.18 22.13
C GLU A 191 -35.47 12.11 23.57
N LYS A 192 -35.66 13.32 24.11
CA LYS A 192 -36.51 13.62 25.25
C LYS A 192 -37.73 12.71 25.19
N LYS A 193 -37.84 11.87 26.23
CA LYS A 193 -39.11 11.50 26.86
C LYS A 193 -40.00 12.74 26.98
N LYS A 194 -40.82 13.02 25.97
CA LYS A 194 -42.01 13.85 26.10
C LYS A 194 -43.18 13.02 25.64
N GLY A 195 -43.69 12.25 26.58
CA GLY A 195 -44.84 11.38 26.35
C GLY A 195 -45.42 10.77 27.61
N GLN A 196 -45.46 11.49 28.74
CA GLN A 196 -46.51 11.30 29.76
C GLN A 196 -46.44 12.36 30.86
N GLY A 197 -47.59 12.98 31.16
CA GLY A 197 -47.89 13.62 32.44
C GLY A 197 -47.72 15.14 32.47
N GLY A 198 -48.83 15.86 32.52
CA GLY A 198 -48.85 17.30 32.79
C GLY A 198 -48.58 17.66 34.25
N GLY A 199 -48.34 18.95 34.51
CA GLY A 199 -48.21 19.51 35.86
C GLY A 199 -47.33 20.76 35.86
N GLU A 200 -47.79 21.78 36.57
CA GLU A 200 -47.27 23.15 36.62
C GLU A 200 -45.92 23.29 37.36
N GLY A 201 -45.15 24.33 37.00
CA GLY A 201 -44.33 25.11 37.93
C GLY A 201 -42.82 24.79 38.01
N GLY A 202 -42.00 25.79 37.71
CA GLY A 202 -40.72 26.03 38.40
C GLY A 202 -39.42 25.58 37.73
N GLU A 203 -38.44 26.49 37.79
CA GLU A 203 -36.98 26.31 37.72
C GLU A 203 -36.32 26.32 36.32
N GLU A 204 -35.70 27.47 36.00
CA GLU A 204 -34.64 27.62 35.01
C GLU A 204 -33.38 26.94 35.57
N GLU A 205 -33.16 25.67 35.21
CA GLU A 205 -31.86 25.01 35.41
C GLU A 205 -30.91 25.44 34.28
N GLU A 206 -29.76 25.96 34.67
CA GLU A 206 -28.64 26.31 33.79
C GLU A 206 -28.25 25.08 32.95
N GLU A 207 -28.32 25.17 31.62
CA GLU A 207 -27.69 24.21 30.72
C GLU A 207 -26.17 24.31 30.94
N GLU A 208 -25.62 23.45 31.79
CA GLU A 208 -24.17 23.19 31.81
C GLU A 208 -23.77 22.74 30.39
N ASP A 209 -22.98 23.57 29.71
CA ASP A 209 -22.23 23.24 28.50
C ASP A 209 -21.44 21.93 28.73
N LYS A 210 -22.07 20.78 28.45
CA LYS A 210 -21.36 19.52 28.32
C LYS A 210 -20.45 19.65 27.11
N GLN A 211 -19.19 19.92 27.38
CA GLN A 211 -18.11 19.84 26.40
C GLN A 211 -18.29 18.53 25.60
N PRO A 212 -18.12 18.57 24.26
CA PRO A 212 -18.12 17.35 23.46
C PRO A 212 -17.14 16.36 24.09
N GLU A 213 -17.62 15.24 24.65
CA GLU A 213 -16.72 14.15 25.01
C GLU A 213 -16.02 13.74 23.72
N GLU A 214 -14.69 13.85 23.62
CA GLU A 214 -13.94 13.45 22.44
C GLU A 214 -13.93 11.90 22.34
N ASP A 215 -14.56 11.35 21.29
CA ASP A 215 -14.48 9.92 21.02
C ASP A 215 -13.17 9.59 20.32
N PHE A 216 -12.74 8.34 20.43
CA PHE A 216 -11.46 7.90 19.88
C PHE A 216 -11.53 6.44 19.46
N GLN A 217 -10.72 6.09 18.47
CA GLN A 217 -10.50 4.72 18.05
C GLN A 217 -9.03 4.35 18.29
N CYS A 218 -8.80 3.18 18.87
CA CYS A 218 -7.46 2.64 19.04
C CYS A 218 -7.18 1.61 17.94
N VAL A 219 -6.11 1.79 17.18
CA VAL A 219 -5.64 0.80 16.21
C VAL A 219 -4.28 0.28 16.66
N VAL A 220 -4.19 -1.04 16.76
CA VAL A 220 -2.95 -1.75 17.10
C VAL A 220 -2.34 -2.31 15.83
N TYR A 221 -1.20 -1.76 15.44
CA TYR A 221 -0.41 -2.24 14.33
C TYR A 221 0.62 -3.24 14.82
N PHE A 222 0.46 -4.52 14.47
CA PHE A 222 1.49 -5.53 14.66
C PHE A 222 2.34 -5.63 13.39
N TRP A 223 3.63 -5.33 13.49
CA TRP A 223 4.58 -5.46 12.39
C TRP A 223 5.53 -6.63 12.62
N GLN A 224 5.64 -7.52 11.62
CA GLN A 224 6.50 -8.69 11.66
C GLN A 224 7.66 -8.56 10.66
N GLY A 225 8.89 -8.58 11.15
CA GLY A 225 10.08 -8.65 10.31
C GLY A 225 10.12 -9.94 9.49
N ARG A 226 10.74 -9.87 8.32
CA ARG A 226 10.78 -10.98 7.36
C ARG A 226 11.39 -12.26 7.93
N GLN A 227 12.41 -12.12 8.77
CA GLN A 227 13.14 -13.19 9.45
C GLN A 227 12.63 -13.43 10.88
N ALA A 228 11.61 -12.69 11.32
CA ALA A 228 11.06 -12.82 12.66
C ALA A 228 10.23 -14.10 12.80
N SER A 229 10.26 -14.68 14.01
CA SER A 229 9.50 -15.88 14.34
C SER A 229 7.99 -15.63 14.32
N ASN A 230 7.23 -16.60 13.81
CA ASN A 230 5.76 -16.58 13.86
C ASN A 230 5.22 -16.63 15.31
N MET A 231 6.06 -17.00 16.29
CA MET A 231 5.72 -16.96 17.71
C MET A 231 5.47 -15.55 18.24
N GLY A 232 5.96 -14.51 17.55
CA GLY A 232 5.73 -13.12 17.97
C GLY A 232 4.25 -12.75 17.94
N TRP A 233 3.53 -13.18 16.91
CA TRP A 233 2.09 -12.96 16.79
C TRP A 233 1.33 -13.64 17.93
N LEU A 234 1.64 -14.91 18.20
CA LEU A 234 1.03 -15.64 19.32
C LEU A 234 1.32 -14.99 20.67
N THR A 235 2.55 -14.51 20.87
CA THR A 235 2.92 -13.81 22.10
C THR A 235 2.10 -12.54 22.26
N PHE A 236 1.87 -11.78 21.18
CA PHE A 236 1.05 -10.58 21.19
C PHE A 236 -0.42 -10.90 21.53
N THR A 237 -1.03 -11.86 20.84
CA THR A 237 -2.46 -12.20 21.02
C THR A 237 -2.76 -12.70 22.44
N PHE A 238 -1.85 -13.46 23.04
CA PHE A 238 -2.02 -13.97 24.41
C PHE A 238 -1.58 -12.99 25.50
N SER A 239 -0.88 -11.89 25.17
CA SER A 239 -0.38 -10.91 26.15
C SER A 239 -0.96 -9.51 25.96
N LEU A 240 -0.38 -8.69 25.09
CA LEU A 240 -0.73 -7.28 24.91
C LEU A 240 -2.15 -7.11 24.35
N GLN A 241 -2.58 -7.94 23.42
CA GLN A 241 -3.91 -7.78 22.81
C GLN A 241 -5.01 -7.81 23.87
N LYS A 242 -5.02 -8.82 24.75
CA LYS A 242 -6.00 -8.92 25.83
C LYS A 242 -5.96 -7.72 26.79
N LYS A 243 -4.77 -7.18 27.04
CA LYS A 243 -4.62 -5.98 27.87
C LYS A 243 -5.22 -4.76 27.18
N PHE A 244 -4.92 -4.53 25.90
CA PHE A 244 -5.49 -3.42 25.15
C PHE A 244 -7.00 -3.55 24.98
N GLU A 245 -7.51 -4.75 24.73
CA GLU A 245 -8.96 -5.02 24.66
C GLU A 245 -9.65 -4.71 26.00
N SER A 246 -8.99 -4.99 27.13
CA SER A 246 -9.52 -4.64 28.46
C SER A 246 -9.48 -3.13 28.77
N LEU A 247 -8.48 -2.41 28.23
CA LEU A 247 -8.34 -0.96 28.41
C LEU A 247 -9.26 -0.16 27.48
N PHE A 248 -9.55 -0.69 26.28
CA PHE A 248 -10.36 -0.03 25.25
C PHE A 248 -11.48 -0.96 24.71
N PRO A 249 -12.47 -1.34 25.54
CA PRO A 249 -13.51 -2.27 25.11
C PRO A 249 -14.32 -1.71 23.93
N GLY A 250 -14.44 -2.48 22.85
CA GLY A 250 -15.24 -2.12 21.67
C GLY A 250 -14.62 -1.05 20.76
N LYS A 251 -13.46 -0.48 21.12
CA LYS A 251 -12.78 0.60 20.38
C LYS A 251 -11.44 0.19 19.76
N LEU A 252 -11.07 -1.09 19.91
CA LEU A 252 -9.78 -1.62 19.47
C LEU A 252 -9.89 -2.32 18.11
N GLU A 253 -9.11 -1.86 17.13
CA GLU A 253 -8.86 -2.56 15.88
C GLU A 253 -7.43 -3.13 15.90
N VAL A 254 -7.23 -4.34 15.38
CA VAL A 254 -5.90 -4.96 15.29
C VAL A 254 -5.55 -5.22 13.83
N VAL A 255 -4.49 -4.58 13.37
CA VAL A 255 -3.98 -4.71 11.99
C VAL A 255 -2.65 -5.45 12.05
N ARG A 256 -2.60 -6.65 11.46
CA ARG A 256 -1.38 -7.44 11.32
C ARG A 256 -0.73 -7.15 9.97
N MET A 257 0.55 -6.78 10.00
CA MET A 257 1.35 -6.46 8.83
C MET A 257 2.68 -7.20 8.87
N THR A 258 3.23 -7.42 7.69
CA THR A 258 4.55 -8.01 7.46
C THR A 258 5.44 -6.98 6.80
N GLN A 259 6.75 -7.16 6.94
CA GLN A 259 7.75 -6.32 6.28
C GLN A 259 7.43 -6.12 4.78
N GLN A 260 7.46 -4.85 4.34
CA GLN A 260 7.13 -4.38 2.99
C GLN A 260 5.68 -4.63 2.54
N GLN A 261 4.78 -4.97 3.46
CA GLN A 261 3.33 -5.06 3.26
C GLN A 261 2.60 -4.22 4.32
N GLU A 262 3.16 -3.06 4.64
CA GLU A 262 2.61 -2.13 5.62
C GLU A 262 1.41 -1.34 5.06
N ASN A 263 0.52 -0.94 5.97
CA ASN A 263 -0.58 -0.05 5.68
C ASN A 263 -0.07 1.39 5.46
N LEU A 264 -0.63 2.10 4.48
CA LEU A 264 -0.25 3.48 4.16
C LEU A 264 -0.43 4.46 5.34
N LYS A 265 -1.52 4.31 6.11
CA LYS A 265 -1.77 5.10 7.32
C LYS A 265 -0.68 4.90 8.35
N PHE A 266 -0.29 3.64 8.60
CA PHE A 266 0.82 3.33 9.50
C PHE A 266 2.14 3.95 9.01
N LEU A 267 2.48 3.80 7.73
CA LEU A 267 3.70 4.39 7.15
C LEU A 267 3.74 5.92 7.28
N SER A 268 2.57 6.57 7.16
CA SER A 268 2.45 8.03 7.24
C SER A 268 2.94 8.63 8.58
N HIS A 269 2.84 7.88 9.68
CA HIS A 269 3.26 8.34 11.00
C HIS A 269 4.77 8.45 11.15
N PHE A 270 5.53 7.80 10.27
CA PHE A 270 6.99 7.86 10.26
C PHE A 270 7.54 8.93 9.32
N LYS A 271 6.68 9.72 8.66
CA LYS A 271 7.07 10.87 7.82
C LYS A 271 8.18 10.51 6.81
N ARG A 272 8.01 9.39 6.11
CA ARG A 272 8.97 8.81 5.13
C ARG A 272 10.29 8.30 5.72
N LYS A 273 10.50 8.40 7.03
CA LYS A 273 11.65 7.86 7.76
C LYS A 273 11.34 6.46 8.30
N PHE A 274 11.06 5.53 7.38
CA PHE A 274 10.81 4.12 7.70
C PHE A 274 12.06 3.28 7.37
N ILE A 275 12.86 2.96 8.39
CA ILE A 275 14.15 2.30 8.26
C ILE A 275 14.05 0.82 8.68
N ILE A 276 14.47 -0.09 7.81
CA ILE A 276 14.52 -1.52 8.09
C ILE A 276 15.98 -2.00 8.11
N HIS A 277 16.47 -2.33 9.30
CA HIS A 277 17.78 -2.92 9.54
C HIS A 277 17.75 -4.44 9.40
N LYS A 278 18.82 -5.01 8.88
CA LYS A 278 19.05 -6.46 8.88
C LYS A 278 19.49 -6.92 10.26
N GLY A 279 18.99 -8.10 10.66
CA GLY A 279 19.37 -8.76 11.89
C GLY A 279 18.40 -8.47 13.02
N LYS A 280 18.90 -8.52 14.25
CA LYS A 280 18.12 -8.37 15.48
C LYS A 280 18.52 -7.11 16.24
N ARG A 281 17.54 -6.43 16.81
CA ARG A 281 17.72 -5.24 17.64
C ARG A 281 18.60 -5.54 18.85
N LYS A 282 19.50 -4.62 19.20
CA LYS A 282 20.49 -4.74 20.30
C LYS A 282 21.41 -5.96 20.20
N GLN A 283 21.48 -6.64 19.05
CA GLN A 283 22.44 -7.71 18.85
C GLN A 283 23.84 -7.11 18.75
N LYS A 284 24.72 -7.48 19.68
CA LYS A 284 26.13 -7.13 19.58
C LYS A 284 26.74 -7.92 18.43
N THR A 285 27.29 -7.22 17.45
CA THR A 285 28.10 -7.79 16.39
C THR A 285 29.56 -7.77 16.82
N ASP A 286 30.24 -8.91 16.76
CA ASP A 286 31.64 -9.07 17.19
C ASP A 286 32.64 -8.24 16.35
N SER A 287 32.23 -7.82 15.14
CA SER A 287 32.99 -6.88 14.31
C SER A 287 32.07 -5.82 13.71
N ALA A 288 32.54 -4.58 13.67
CA ALA A 288 31.83 -3.51 12.99
C ALA A 288 32.03 -3.70 11.48
N GLN A 289 30.95 -4.08 10.78
CA GLN A 289 30.97 -4.32 9.34
C GLN A 289 30.31 -3.16 8.59
N PRO A 290 30.79 -2.84 7.37
CA PRO A 290 30.12 -1.86 6.53
C PRO A 290 28.68 -2.25 6.20
N SER A 291 27.79 -1.27 6.18
CA SER A 291 26.36 -1.49 5.90
C SER A 291 25.83 -0.51 4.87
N LEU A 292 25.15 -1.03 3.86
CA LEU A 292 24.54 -0.28 2.79
C LEU A 292 23.01 -0.26 2.95
N TYR A 293 22.43 0.93 2.85
CA TYR A 293 20.99 1.16 2.88
C TYR A 293 20.55 1.74 1.54
N HIS A 294 19.41 1.25 1.04
CA HIS A 294 18.81 1.71 -0.21
C HIS A 294 17.49 2.40 0.09
N ILE A 295 17.41 3.68 -0.28
CA ILE A 295 16.21 4.51 -0.15
C ILE A 295 15.44 4.39 -1.45
N ARG A 296 14.19 3.92 -1.37
CA ARG A 296 13.36 3.72 -2.56
C ARG A 296 11.90 4.04 -2.29
N THR A 297 11.30 4.74 -3.24
CA THR A 297 9.89 5.13 -3.24
C THR A 297 9.15 4.37 -4.33
N ASN A 298 8.22 3.48 -3.94
CA ASN A 298 7.41 2.71 -4.90
C ASN A 298 5.99 3.28 -4.98
N GLY A 299 5.65 3.89 -6.11
CA GLY A 299 4.27 4.29 -6.42
C GLY A 299 3.72 5.49 -5.63
N SER A 300 4.11 5.69 -4.38
CA SER A 300 3.73 6.84 -3.54
C SER A 300 4.86 7.17 -2.58
N ALA A 301 5.05 8.46 -2.25
CA ALA A 301 5.97 8.91 -1.21
C ALA A 301 5.65 8.33 0.18
N LEU A 302 4.40 7.92 0.43
CA LEU A 302 4.03 7.19 1.65
C LEU A 302 4.72 5.82 1.75
N CYS A 303 5.06 5.21 0.61
CA CYS A 303 5.73 3.91 0.52
C CYS A 303 7.26 4.01 0.51
N THR A 304 7.84 5.20 0.76
CA THR A 304 9.30 5.35 0.86
C THR A 304 9.84 4.52 2.02
N ARG A 305 10.81 3.65 1.71
CA ARG A 305 11.50 2.83 2.72
C ARG A 305 13.01 2.97 2.54
N THR A 306 13.71 2.92 3.66
CA THR A 306 15.17 2.83 3.72
C THR A 306 15.54 1.45 4.24
N ILE A 307 15.97 0.55 3.36
CA ILE A 307 16.20 -0.85 3.72
C ILE A 307 17.69 -1.17 3.66
N GLN A 308 18.22 -1.77 4.73
CA GLN A 308 19.57 -2.31 4.73
C GLN A 308 19.65 -3.49 3.75
N ILE A 309 20.49 -3.37 2.72
CA ILE A 309 20.68 -4.37 1.67
C ILE A 309 22.03 -5.07 1.82
N GLY A 310 22.44 -5.86 0.82
CA GLY A 310 23.80 -6.42 0.81
C GLY A 310 24.79 -5.30 0.53
N THR A 311 25.86 -5.20 1.29
CA THR A 311 26.93 -4.24 1.03
C THR A 311 27.76 -4.70 -0.16
N ASP A 312 27.35 -4.29 -1.35
CA ASP A 312 28.01 -4.58 -2.62
C ASP A 312 27.72 -3.44 -3.59
N SER A 313 28.73 -2.97 -4.31
CA SER A 313 28.58 -1.87 -5.28
C SER A 313 27.68 -2.23 -6.46
N SER A 314 27.52 -3.52 -6.80
CA SER A 314 26.59 -3.94 -7.86
C SER A 314 25.13 -3.65 -7.52
N ASN A 315 24.81 -3.33 -6.27
CA ASN A 315 23.47 -2.95 -5.85
C ASN A 315 23.18 -1.45 -5.99
N LEU A 316 24.18 -0.62 -6.31
CA LEU A 316 23.98 0.80 -6.58
C LEU A 316 23.10 0.98 -7.82
N ASN A 317 22.48 2.15 -7.93
CA ASN A 317 21.74 2.54 -9.11
C ASN A 317 21.71 4.05 -9.23
N SER A 318 22.00 4.58 -10.42
CA SER A 318 22.11 6.01 -10.68
C SER A 318 20.83 6.83 -10.44
N GLU A 319 19.66 6.19 -10.37
CA GLU A 319 18.36 6.85 -10.12
C GLU A 319 17.96 6.89 -8.63
N PHE A 320 18.75 6.28 -7.72
CA PHE A 320 18.43 6.23 -6.30
C PHE A 320 19.52 6.83 -5.42
N CYS A 321 19.15 7.04 -4.15
CA CYS A 321 20.07 7.42 -3.09
C CYS A 321 20.37 6.23 -2.17
N PHE A 322 21.60 6.17 -1.69
CA PHE A 322 22.08 5.12 -0.80
C PHE A 322 22.81 5.72 0.40
N ILE A 323 22.72 5.04 1.54
CA ILE A 323 23.51 5.39 2.71
C ILE A 323 24.51 4.26 2.99
N LEU A 324 25.80 4.55 2.94
CA LEU A 324 26.88 3.62 3.25
C LEU A 324 27.53 4.01 4.58
N LYS A 325 27.36 3.16 5.59
CA LYS A 325 28.12 3.24 6.83
C LYS A 325 29.40 2.43 6.72
N VAL A 326 30.55 3.06 6.92
CA VAL A 326 31.88 2.44 6.98
C VAL A 326 32.44 2.65 8.38
N PRO A 327 32.36 1.66 9.27
CA PRO A 327 32.87 1.79 10.63
C PRO A 327 34.40 1.77 10.69
N PHE A 328 34.97 2.44 11.69
CA PHE A 328 36.39 2.36 12.05
C PHE A 328 36.56 1.64 13.39
N GLU A 329 37.73 1.04 13.63
CA GLU A 329 38.06 0.39 14.91
C GLU A 329 38.51 1.40 15.99
N SER A 330 38.45 2.70 15.71
CA SER A 330 38.89 3.77 16.61
C SER A 330 37.84 4.09 17.69
N THR A 331 38.30 4.51 18.87
CA THR A 331 37.44 4.98 19.98
C THR A 331 36.93 6.40 19.79
N ASP A 332 37.66 7.23 19.03
CA ASP A 332 37.39 8.68 18.93
C ASP A 332 36.51 9.04 17.73
N ASN A 333 36.45 8.17 16.72
CA ASN A 333 35.59 8.29 15.55
C ASN A 333 35.10 6.89 15.18
N GLN A 334 33.79 6.66 15.30
CA GLN A 334 33.21 5.33 15.06
C GLN A 334 33.18 4.96 13.57
N GLY A 335 33.43 5.90 12.66
CA GLY A 335 33.44 5.66 11.23
C GLY A 335 33.00 6.84 10.39
N ILE A 336 32.84 6.60 9.10
CA ILE A 336 32.27 7.54 8.16
C ILE A 336 30.96 7.00 7.58
N VAL A 337 29.98 7.87 7.41
CA VAL A 337 28.70 7.57 6.77
C VAL A 337 28.58 8.46 5.54
N TYR A 338 28.38 7.82 4.41
CA TYR A 338 28.16 8.48 3.13
C TYR A 338 26.70 8.44 2.76
N THR A 339 26.13 9.57 2.38
CA THR A 339 24.93 9.61 1.53
C THR A 339 25.40 9.71 0.09
N TRP A 340 25.29 8.62 -0.66
CA TRP A 340 25.60 8.57 -2.08
C TRP A 340 24.35 8.93 -2.89
N VAL A 341 24.45 9.98 -3.71
CA VAL A 341 23.37 10.51 -4.54
C VAL A 341 23.65 10.12 -5.99
N GLY A 342 22.82 9.26 -6.55
CA GLY A 342 22.89 8.89 -7.95
C GLY A 342 22.69 10.10 -8.86
N ARG A 343 23.38 10.14 -10.01
CA ARG A 343 23.36 11.28 -10.94
C ARG A 343 21.98 11.59 -11.52
N ALA A 344 21.07 10.61 -11.51
CA ALA A 344 19.69 10.72 -11.99
C ALA A 344 18.67 10.66 -10.83
N ALA A 345 19.13 10.67 -9.57
CA ALA A 345 18.24 10.65 -8.42
C ALA A 345 17.41 11.92 -8.32
N ASP A 346 16.19 11.78 -7.80
CA ASP A 346 15.29 12.90 -7.54
C ASP A 346 15.88 13.83 -6.44
N PRO A 347 15.94 15.16 -6.65
CA PRO A 347 16.51 16.08 -5.67
C PRO A 347 15.81 16.10 -4.31
N ASP A 348 14.51 15.81 -4.26
CA ASP A 348 13.77 15.76 -2.99
C ASP A 348 14.02 14.44 -2.25
N GLU A 349 14.25 13.34 -2.98
CA GLU A 349 14.75 12.09 -2.40
C GLU A 349 16.20 12.22 -1.90
N ALA A 350 17.05 13.02 -2.55
CA ALA A 350 18.41 13.30 -2.09
C ALA A 350 18.43 14.07 -0.76
N LYS A 351 17.57 15.09 -0.61
CA LYS A 351 17.38 15.80 0.67
C LYS A 351 16.87 14.85 1.76
N LEU A 352 15.89 14.02 1.42
CA LEU A 352 15.38 13.02 2.36
C LEU A 352 16.48 12.04 2.79
N ALA A 353 17.34 11.61 1.87
CA ALA A 353 18.46 10.73 2.17
C ALA A 353 19.43 11.34 3.17
N GLU A 354 19.78 12.61 2.98
CA GLU A 354 20.61 13.37 3.92
C GLU A 354 19.94 13.50 5.29
N ASP A 355 18.65 13.83 5.33
CA ASP A 355 17.87 13.92 6.57
C ASP A 355 17.79 12.58 7.31
N ILE A 356 17.65 11.47 6.58
CA ILE A 356 17.65 10.12 7.16
C ILE A 356 19.04 9.79 7.71
N MET A 357 20.13 10.08 6.98
CA MET A 357 21.49 9.89 7.46
C MET A 357 21.74 10.67 8.76
N ASN A 358 21.37 11.94 8.80
CA ASN A 358 21.55 12.81 9.96
C ASN A 358 20.75 12.36 11.18
N SER A 359 19.55 11.79 10.96
CA SER A 359 18.70 11.26 12.02
C SER A 359 19.14 9.88 12.51
N MET A 360 19.69 9.05 11.63
CA MET A 360 20.01 7.65 11.91
C MET A 360 21.36 7.47 12.63
N PHE A 361 22.29 8.39 12.43
CA PHE A 361 23.63 8.33 12.99
C PHE A 361 23.90 9.56 13.85
N ASP A 362 24.44 9.36 15.04
CA ASP A 362 24.87 10.43 15.92
C ASP A 362 26.16 11.11 15.41
N ASP A 363 26.63 12.11 16.13
CA ASP A 363 27.80 12.91 15.75
C ASP A 363 29.14 12.18 16.02
N THR A 364 29.11 10.93 16.47
CA THR A 364 30.32 10.10 16.58
C THR A 364 30.79 9.56 15.23
N TYR A 365 29.95 9.66 14.20
CA TYR A 365 30.30 9.37 12.81
C TYR A 365 30.54 10.65 12.02
N SER A 366 31.56 10.64 11.18
CA SER A 366 31.71 11.66 10.13
C SER A 366 30.64 11.45 9.07
N LYS A 367 29.86 12.47 8.73
CA LYS A 367 28.74 12.38 7.76
C LYS A 367 29.12 13.15 6.50
N GLN A 368 28.97 12.55 5.32
CA GLN A 368 29.31 13.19 4.05
C GLN A 368 28.29 12.86 2.97
N VAL A 369 27.80 13.87 2.26
CA VAL A 369 27.03 13.67 1.02
C VAL A 369 28.00 13.66 -0.16
N ILE A 370 27.89 12.67 -1.03
CA ILE A 370 28.72 12.50 -2.23
C ILE A 370 27.83 12.25 -3.44
N ASN A 371 28.20 12.82 -4.59
CA ASN A 371 27.52 12.56 -5.85
C ASN A 371 28.18 11.38 -6.58
N GLU A 372 27.41 10.67 -7.38
CA GLU A 372 27.93 9.66 -8.30
C GLU A 372 29.06 10.22 -9.19
N GLY A 373 30.21 9.54 -9.19
CA GLY A 373 31.44 9.95 -9.89
C GLY A 373 32.40 10.79 -9.05
N GLU A 374 32.00 11.23 -7.85
CA GLU A 374 32.84 11.98 -6.91
C GLU A 374 33.27 11.12 -5.70
N GLU A 375 33.23 9.79 -5.83
CA GLU A 375 33.47 8.87 -4.72
C GLU A 375 34.95 8.83 -4.30
N PRO A 376 35.26 8.93 -2.99
CA PRO A 376 36.63 8.79 -2.51
C PRO A 376 37.18 7.37 -2.70
N GLU A 377 38.31 7.22 -3.39
CA GLU A 377 38.91 5.90 -3.69
C GLU A 377 39.24 5.08 -2.43
N ASN A 378 39.78 5.72 -1.39
CA ASN A 378 40.37 5.01 -0.24
C ASN A 378 39.36 4.42 0.75
N PHE A 379 38.16 5.00 0.86
CA PHE A 379 37.22 4.66 1.93
C PHE A 379 35.89 4.16 1.40
N PHE A 380 35.34 4.79 0.36
CA PHE A 380 34.03 4.41 -0.17
C PHE A 380 34.09 3.06 -0.88
N TRP A 381 34.96 2.92 -1.89
CA TRP A 381 35.06 1.69 -2.67
C TRP A 381 35.61 0.50 -1.88
N VAL A 382 36.48 0.77 -0.89
CA VAL A 382 36.96 -0.25 0.05
C VAL A 382 35.83 -0.66 1.01
N GLY A 383 35.11 0.31 1.57
CA GLY A 383 34.02 0.07 2.52
C GLY A 383 32.83 -0.68 1.90
N ILE A 384 32.50 -0.42 0.63
CA ILE A 384 31.44 -1.14 -0.08
C ILE A 384 31.89 -2.49 -0.67
N GLY A 385 33.20 -2.78 -0.64
CA GLY A 385 33.82 -4.05 -1.07
C GLY A 385 34.78 -3.88 -2.25
N CYS A 386 34.29 -3.38 -3.38
CA CYS A 386 35.09 -2.94 -4.54
C CYS A 386 34.17 -2.24 -5.56
N GLN A 387 34.72 -1.59 -6.58
CA GLN A 387 33.94 -1.02 -7.67
C GLN A 387 33.53 -2.12 -8.68
N LYS A 388 32.23 -2.23 -8.96
CA LYS A 388 31.64 -3.15 -9.94
C LYS A 388 30.63 -2.41 -10.81
N PRO A 389 30.29 -2.94 -11.99
CA PRO A 389 29.18 -2.42 -12.78
C PRO A 389 27.86 -2.49 -12.00
N TYR A 390 27.07 -1.44 -12.10
CA TYR A 390 25.76 -1.31 -11.47
C TYR A 390 24.75 -0.70 -12.47
N ASP A 391 23.47 -0.70 -12.12
CA ASP A 391 22.43 -0.23 -13.04
C ASP A 391 22.42 1.30 -13.14
N GLU A 392 22.27 1.84 -14.35
CA GLU A 392 22.25 3.29 -14.59
C GLU A 392 20.85 3.86 -14.79
N ASP A 393 19.83 2.99 -14.83
CA ASP A 393 18.43 3.32 -15.04
C ASP A 393 17.50 2.57 -14.08
N ALA A 394 16.34 3.16 -13.81
CA ALA A 394 15.24 2.55 -13.07
C ALA A 394 13.93 2.55 -13.88
N ASP A 395 14.02 2.55 -15.22
CA ASP A 395 12.86 2.65 -16.11
C ASP A 395 11.82 1.56 -15.87
N TYR A 396 12.26 0.40 -15.38
CA TYR A 396 11.37 -0.69 -15.01
C TYR A 396 10.30 -0.24 -13.99
N MET A 397 10.54 0.74 -13.12
CA MET A 397 9.55 1.22 -12.15
C MET A 397 8.34 1.91 -12.81
N LYS A 398 8.54 2.51 -14.00
CA LYS A 398 7.46 3.15 -14.77
C LYS A 398 6.50 2.12 -15.37
N TYR A 399 7.00 0.91 -15.64
CA TYR A 399 6.24 -0.15 -16.33
C TYR A 399 5.93 -1.37 -15.47
N ALA A 400 6.60 -1.53 -14.32
CA ALA A 400 6.51 -2.70 -13.45
C ALA A 400 5.06 -2.99 -13.07
N ARG A 401 4.58 -4.19 -13.40
CA ARG A 401 3.28 -4.73 -13.00
C ARG A 401 3.43 -6.19 -12.61
N LEU A 402 2.93 -6.53 -11.43
CA LEU A 402 2.96 -7.90 -10.92
C LEU A 402 1.54 -8.47 -10.89
N PHE A 403 1.35 -9.60 -11.55
CA PHE A 403 0.08 -10.33 -11.56
C PHE A 403 0.23 -11.70 -10.91
N ARG A 404 -0.79 -12.08 -10.14
CA ARG A 404 -0.96 -13.42 -9.58
C ARG A 404 -1.99 -14.17 -10.41
N CYS A 405 -1.60 -15.31 -10.98
CA CYS A 405 -2.51 -16.24 -11.62
C CYS A 405 -2.84 -17.36 -10.63
N SER A 406 -4.10 -17.47 -10.20
CA SER A 406 -4.50 -18.46 -9.20
C SER A 406 -5.86 -19.08 -9.51
N ASN A 407 -6.03 -20.31 -9.03
CA ASN A 407 -7.29 -21.07 -9.08
C ASN A 407 -8.01 -21.13 -7.71
N GLU A 408 -7.54 -20.37 -6.70
CA GLU A 408 -8.09 -20.40 -5.33
C GLU A 408 -9.62 -20.14 -5.27
N LYS A 409 -10.17 -19.36 -6.20
CA LYS A 409 -11.60 -19.04 -6.26
C LYS A 409 -12.46 -20.16 -6.86
N GLY A 410 -11.88 -21.34 -7.10
CA GLY A 410 -12.52 -22.45 -7.82
C GLY A 410 -12.53 -22.28 -9.35
N TYR A 411 -11.93 -21.21 -9.85
CA TYR A 411 -11.78 -20.92 -11.28
C TYR A 411 -10.49 -20.12 -11.53
N PHE A 412 -10.00 -20.12 -12.78
CA PHE A 412 -8.77 -19.42 -13.14
C PHE A 412 -8.98 -17.90 -13.09
N SER A 413 -8.25 -17.22 -12.23
CA SER A 413 -8.35 -15.77 -12.09
C SER A 413 -6.97 -15.13 -12.08
N VAL A 414 -6.89 -13.94 -12.67
CA VAL A 414 -5.70 -13.10 -12.63
C VAL A 414 -6.02 -11.85 -11.81
N SER A 415 -5.21 -11.58 -10.80
CA SER A 415 -5.25 -10.35 -10.03
C SER A 415 -3.93 -9.58 -10.15
N GLU A 416 -4.03 -8.26 -10.20
CA GLU A 416 -2.86 -7.37 -10.16
C GLU A 416 -2.54 -6.99 -8.72
N LYS A 417 -1.25 -6.95 -8.39
CA LYS A 417 -0.73 -6.40 -7.13
C LYS A 417 -0.48 -4.90 -7.30
N CYS A 418 -0.68 -4.14 -6.22
CA CYS A 418 -0.40 -2.71 -6.19
C CYS A 418 1.07 -2.43 -6.55
N SER A 419 1.35 -1.20 -7.00
CA SER A 419 2.69 -0.79 -7.47
C SER A 419 3.80 -0.95 -6.43
N ASP A 420 3.47 -0.92 -5.13
CA ASP A 420 4.39 -1.20 -4.02
C ASP A 420 4.43 -2.70 -3.65
N PHE A 421 4.62 -3.57 -4.65
CA PHE A 421 4.74 -5.01 -4.42
C PHE A 421 6.15 -5.38 -3.91
N CYS A 422 6.24 -6.43 -3.10
CA CYS A 422 7.49 -6.90 -2.53
C CYS A 422 7.78 -8.37 -2.85
N GLN A 423 8.97 -8.87 -2.46
CA GLN A 423 9.36 -10.25 -2.73
C GLN A 423 8.39 -11.26 -2.08
N ASP A 424 7.79 -10.92 -0.94
CA ASP A 424 6.88 -11.80 -0.21
C ASP A 424 5.45 -11.82 -0.81
N ASP A 425 5.15 -10.96 -1.79
CA ASP A 425 3.94 -11.08 -2.63
C ASP A 425 4.02 -12.22 -3.64
N LEU A 426 5.21 -12.80 -3.83
CA LEU A 426 5.43 -13.92 -4.71
C LEU A 426 4.96 -15.22 -4.05
N ALA A 427 3.70 -15.57 -4.30
CA ALA A 427 3.09 -16.78 -3.77
C ALA A 427 3.80 -18.06 -4.23
N ASP A 428 4.01 -18.99 -3.28
CA ASP A 428 4.78 -20.21 -3.50
C ASP A 428 4.08 -21.31 -4.30
N ASP A 429 2.76 -21.23 -4.40
CA ASP A 429 1.96 -22.24 -5.11
C ASP A 429 1.32 -21.69 -6.38
N ASP A 430 1.56 -20.42 -6.73
CA ASP A 430 0.96 -19.77 -7.89
C ASP A 430 1.97 -19.37 -8.96
N ILE A 431 1.48 -19.14 -10.17
CA ILE A 431 2.29 -18.58 -11.24
C ILE A 431 2.20 -17.06 -11.16
N MET A 432 3.36 -16.40 -11.14
CA MET A 432 3.46 -14.95 -11.11
C MET A 432 3.88 -14.44 -12.49
N LEU A 433 3.24 -13.37 -12.97
CA LEU A 433 3.64 -12.66 -14.19
C LEU A 433 4.16 -11.28 -13.79
N LEU A 434 5.38 -10.94 -14.21
CA LEU A 434 5.98 -9.62 -13.98
C LEU A 434 6.26 -8.97 -15.35
N ASP A 435 5.56 -7.88 -15.67
CA ASP A 435 5.93 -7.01 -16.79
C ASP A 435 6.86 -5.92 -16.28
N ASN A 436 8.08 -5.82 -16.80
CA ASN A 436 9.04 -4.77 -16.42
C ASN A 436 9.24 -3.71 -17.51
N GLY A 437 8.37 -3.67 -18.52
CA GLY A 437 8.47 -2.73 -19.65
C GLY A 437 9.28 -3.25 -20.84
N LYS A 438 10.20 -4.18 -20.62
CA LYS A 438 11.02 -4.81 -21.69
C LYS A 438 10.63 -6.27 -21.89
N GLU A 439 10.38 -6.97 -20.79
CA GLU A 439 10.06 -8.38 -20.73
C GLU A 439 8.85 -8.65 -19.84
N VAL A 440 8.02 -9.61 -20.26
CA VAL A 440 7.03 -10.24 -19.38
C VAL A 440 7.63 -11.55 -18.89
N ILE A 441 7.93 -11.59 -17.61
CA ILE A 441 8.59 -12.68 -16.93
C ILE A 441 7.55 -13.55 -16.23
N MET A 442 7.41 -14.79 -16.70
CA MET A 442 6.57 -15.79 -16.06
C MET A 442 7.43 -16.60 -15.09
N ARG A 443 7.14 -16.48 -13.79
CA ARG A 443 7.83 -17.22 -12.74
C ARG A 443 7.06 -18.50 -12.41
N ILE A 444 7.73 -19.65 -12.55
CA ILE A 444 7.13 -20.98 -12.35
C ILE A 444 7.80 -21.80 -11.25
N TYR A 445 7.01 -22.71 -10.68
CA TYR A 445 7.41 -23.74 -9.74
C TYR A 445 7.53 -25.08 -10.47
N LEU A 446 8.53 -25.90 -10.14
CA LEU A 446 8.56 -27.28 -10.68
C LEU A 446 7.36 -28.02 -10.11
N LYS A 447 6.60 -28.68 -10.99
CA LYS A 447 5.42 -29.52 -10.72
C LYS A 447 4.05 -28.87 -10.91
N HIS A 448 3.94 -27.70 -11.57
CA HIS A 448 2.61 -27.21 -11.94
C HIS A 448 2.04 -27.94 -13.17
N PHE A 449 0.93 -28.66 -12.98
CA PHE A 449 0.23 -29.44 -14.01
C PHE A 449 -0.56 -28.55 -15.00
N TYR A 450 -0.76 -27.27 -14.67
CA TYR A 450 -1.65 -26.33 -15.36
C TYR A 450 -0.96 -25.34 -16.31
N ILE A 451 0.19 -25.69 -16.89
CA ILE A 451 0.98 -24.77 -17.75
C ILE A 451 0.14 -24.18 -18.90
N LYS A 452 -0.80 -24.94 -19.49
CA LYS A 452 -1.57 -24.49 -20.67
C LYS A 452 -2.41 -23.22 -20.43
N SER A 453 -3.16 -23.13 -19.33
CA SER A 453 -4.01 -21.96 -19.06
C SER A 453 -3.19 -20.70 -18.75
N HIS A 454 -2.00 -20.87 -18.17
CA HIS A 454 -1.08 -19.77 -17.86
C HIS A 454 -0.33 -19.27 -19.09
N THR A 455 0.05 -20.17 -20.01
CA THR A 455 0.58 -19.76 -21.31
C THR A 455 -0.46 -18.96 -22.10
N PHE A 456 -1.75 -19.29 -21.97
CA PHE A 456 -2.82 -18.53 -22.61
C PHE A 456 -2.96 -17.11 -22.04
N SER A 457 -3.01 -16.94 -20.72
CA SER A 457 -3.10 -15.59 -20.10
C SER A 457 -1.92 -14.71 -20.50
N LEU A 458 -0.73 -15.28 -20.56
CA LEU A 458 0.49 -14.62 -21.01
C LEU A 458 0.45 -14.22 -22.49
N GLN A 459 0.00 -15.11 -23.38
CA GLN A 459 -0.17 -14.80 -24.80
C GLN A 459 -1.17 -13.65 -25.01
N VAL A 460 -2.29 -13.69 -24.29
CA VAL A 460 -3.32 -12.65 -24.33
C VAL A 460 -2.77 -11.32 -23.83
N TYR A 461 -2.00 -11.30 -22.73
CA TYR A 461 -1.37 -10.09 -22.22
C TYR A 461 -0.36 -9.49 -23.20
N ILE A 462 0.55 -10.31 -23.75
CA ILE A 462 1.53 -9.84 -24.73
C ILE A 462 0.84 -9.28 -25.98
N GLN A 463 -0.22 -9.94 -26.47
CA GLN A 463 -0.97 -9.45 -27.62
C GLN A 463 -1.67 -8.12 -27.29
N HIS A 464 -2.22 -7.97 -26.10
CA HIS A 464 -2.78 -6.71 -25.63
C HIS A 464 -1.74 -5.58 -25.59
N MET A 465 -0.56 -5.86 -25.02
CA MET A 465 0.53 -4.89 -24.93
C MET A 465 1.05 -4.47 -26.30
N ARG A 466 1.16 -5.39 -27.27
CA ARG A 466 1.53 -5.05 -28.66
C ARG A 466 0.54 -4.10 -29.32
N SER A 467 -0.75 -4.22 -28.99
CA SER A 467 -1.79 -3.34 -29.53
C SER A 467 -1.76 -1.95 -28.89
N LYS A 468 -1.38 -1.83 -27.61
CA LYS A 468 -1.31 -0.56 -26.87
C LYS A 468 0.01 0.19 -27.05
N ASP A 469 1.12 -0.53 -27.09
CA ASP A 469 2.48 0.00 -27.10
C ASP A 469 3.30 -0.76 -28.15
N ALA A 470 3.12 -0.33 -29.41
CA ALA A 470 3.79 -0.94 -30.55
C ALA A 470 5.30 -0.61 -30.61
N GLU A 471 5.71 0.50 -29.97
CA GLU A 471 7.10 0.96 -29.96
C GLU A 471 7.98 0.10 -29.03
N HIS A 472 7.41 -0.42 -27.94
CA HIS A 472 8.15 -1.23 -26.96
C HIS A 472 7.58 -2.66 -26.86
N PRO A 473 7.82 -3.53 -27.86
CA PRO A 473 7.29 -4.89 -27.84
C PRO A 473 7.88 -5.70 -26.68
N ARG A 474 7.00 -6.22 -25.82
CA ARG A 474 7.42 -7.04 -24.69
C ARG A 474 7.92 -8.43 -25.14
N LYS A 475 9.09 -8.84 -24.64
CA LYS A 475 9.62 -10.20 -24.84
C LYS A 475 9.13 -11.14 -23.75
N LEU A 476 8.90 -12.40 -24.09
CA LEU A 476 8.56 -13.42 -23.10
C LEU A 476 9.82 -14.03 -22.50
N ARG A 477 9.90 -14.11 -21.16
CA ARG A 477 10.92 -14.88 -20.44
C ARG A 477 10.26 -15.81 -19.43
N LEU A 478 10.71 -17.07 -19.40
CA LEU A 478 10.33 -18.03 -18.37
C LEU A 478 11.44 -18.08 -17.32
N VAL A 479 11.07 -17.94 -16.05
CA VAL A 479 11.99 -17.98 -14.91
C VAL A 479 11.52 -19.03 -13.91
N ARG A 480 12.47 -19.80 -13.38
CA ARG A 480 12.21 -20.81 -12.35
C ARG A 480 12.48 -20.19 -10.98
N LYS A 481 11.64 -20.49 -9.98
CA LYS A 481 11.91 -20.08 -8.59
C LYS A 481 13.33 -20.47 -8.16
N GLY A 482 14.04 -19.54 -7.55
CA GLY A 482 15.41 -19.70 -7.03
C GLY A 482 16.50 -19.47 -8.08
N ASN A 483 16.13 -19.18 -9.34
CA ASN A 483 17.06 -18.81 -10.40
C ASN A 483 16.56 -17.54 -11.13
N GLU A 484 16.10 -16.58 -10.34
CA GLU A 484 15.60 -15.30 -10.84
C GLU A 484 16.77 -14.42 -11.34
N PRO A 485 16.73 -13.92 -12.59
CA PRO A 485 17.77 -13.05 -13.14
C PRO A 485 17.69 -11.64 -12.57
N HIS A 486 18.76 -10.84 -12.72
CA HIS A 486 18.81 -9.46 -12.24
C HIS A 486 17.65 -8.59 -12.74
N CYS A 487 17.25 -8.72 -14.01
CA CYS A 487 16.12 -7.98 -14.58
C CYS A 487 14.77 -8.28 -13.91
N PHE A 488 14.66 -9.40 -13.19
CA PHE A 488 13.52 -9.73 -12.34
C PHE A 488 13.73 -9.19 -10.92
N THR A 489 14.87 -9.52 -10.28
CA THR A 489 15.10 -9.22 -8.87
C THR A 489 15.14 -7.71 -8.58
N ARG A 490 15.67 -6.90 -9.49
CA ARG A 490 15.72 -5.42 -9.35
C ARG A 490 14.35 -4.76 -9.25
N CYS A 491 13.30 -5.41 -9.74
CA CYS A 491 11.93 -4.90 -9.64
C CYS A 491 11.44 -4.85 -8.19
N PHE A 492 12.00 -5.67 -7.30
CA PHE A 492 11.63 -5.77 -5.90
C PHE A 492 12.65 -5.04 -5.03
N HIS A 493 12.17 -4.18 -4.14
CA HIS A 493 13.06 -3.50 -3.20
C HIS A 493 13.64 -4.48 -2.19
N ALA A 494 14.97 -4.46 -2.01
CA ALA A 494 15.70 -5.32 -1.07
C ALA A 494 15.52 -6.83 -1.27
N TRP A 495 15.60 -7.29 -2.52
CA TRP A 495 15.58 -8.72 -2.84
C TRP A 495 16.62 -9.51 -2.02
N GLY A 496 16.22 -10.67 -1.51
CA GLY A 496 17.05 -11.51 -0.66
C GLY A 496 16.65 -12.98 -0.70
N ALA A 497 17.10 -13.75 0.29
CA ALA A 497 16.73 -15.15 0.42
C ALA A 497 15.22 -15.30 0.72
N PHE A 498 14.58 -16.29 0.10
CA PHE A 498 13.20 -16.67 0.43
C PHE A 498 13.13 -17.27 1.84
N LYS A 499 12.02 -17.01 2.54
CA LYS A 499 11.74 -17.62 3.83
C LYS A 499 11.61 -19.13 3.65
N THR A 500 12.47 -19.90 4.31
CA THR A 500 12.26 -21.34 4.44
C THR A 500 11.27 -21.59 5.58
N PRO A 501 10.20 -22.37 5.35
CA PRO A 501 9.40 -22.88 6.46
C PRO A 501 10.32 -23.61 7.44
N PRO A 502 10.10 -23.51 8.77
CA PRO A 502 10.82 -24.34 9.71
C PRO A 502 10.62 -25.81 9.31
N SER A 503 11.74 -26.51 9.13
CA SER A 503 11.82 -27.94 8.77
C SER A 503 11.29 -28.85 9.86
#